data_AF-A0A6B3EHY7-F1
#
_entry.id   AF-A0A6B3EHY7-F1
#
_cell.length_a   1.000
_cell.length_b   1.000
_cell.length_c   1.000
_cell.angle_alpha   90.00
_cell.angle_beta   90.00
_cell.angle_gamma   90.00
#
_symmetry.space_group_name_H-M   'P 1'
#
loop_
_entity.id
_entity.type
_entity.pdbx_description
1 polymer ?
#
loop_
_entity_poly.entity_id
_entity_poly.type
_entity_poly.pdbx_seq_one_letter_code
_entity_poly.pdbx_strand_id
1 'polypeptide(L)'
;VGGDFTLEAGEERVLPFALAVPWETPTTELYGQSLGIVLGVRTEVALGGARDKGDLDPLVVTALPVQEAVLDAFGRLGWGFRSADLELGRIGGTGQRLPFYQEIELI
;
A
#
# COMPACT_ATOMS: atom_id res chain seq x y z
N VAL A 1 -10.21 7.56 -11.23
CA VAL A 1 -9.92 7.77 -12.67
C VAL A 1 -11.15 7.33 -13.44
N GLY A 2 -11.49 8.01 -14.54
CA GLY A 2 -12.77 7.85 -15.24
C GLY A 2 -13.79 8.90 -14.78
N GLY A 3 -14.52 9.48 -15.74
CA GLY A 3 -15.72 10.29 -15.49
C GLY A 3 -16.95 9.53 -15.97
N ASP A 4 -18.11 10.18 -16.06
CA ASP A 4 -19.33 9.55 -16.54
C ASP A 4 -19.22 9.14 -18.02
N PHE A 5 -19.73 7.96 -18.35
CA PHE A 5 -19.84 7.46 -19.72
C PHE A 5 -20.98 6.47 -19.85
N THR A 6 -21.43 6.25 -21.08
CA THR A 6 -22.36 5.18 -21.44
C THR A 6 -21.58 4.05 -22.12
N LEU A 7 -21.93 2.80 -21.80
CA LEU A 7 -21.45 1.60 -22.48
C LEU A 7 -22.62 0.95 -23.19
N GLU A 8 -22.47 0.70 -24.49
CA GLU A 8 -23.43 -0.08 -25.27
C GLU A 8 -23.30 -1.58 -24.98
N ALA A 9 -24.34 -2.35 -25.32
CA ALA A 9 -24.34 -3.80 -25.13
C ALA A 9 -23.21 -4.45 -25.95
N GLY A 10 -22.28 -5.13 -25.25
CA GLY A 10 -21.13 -5.78 -25.86
C GLY A 10 -19.95 -4.85 -26.15
N GLU A 11 -20.03 -3.56 -25.78
CA GLU A 11 -18.91 -2.65 -25.88
C GLU A 11 -17.85 -2.95 -24.81
N GLU A 12 -16.59 -3.01 -25.22
CA GLU A 12 -15.44 -3.07 -24.31
C GLU A 12 -14.76 -1.69 -24.25
N ARG A 13 -14.43 -1.25 -23.04
CA ARG A 13 -13.72 0.01 -22.82
C ARG A 13 -12.52 -0.20 -21.91
N VAL A 14 -11.37 0.31 -22.35
CA VAL A 14 -10.14 0.35 -21.58
C VAL A 14 -9.84 1.79 -21.18
N LEU A 15 -9.65 2.01 -19.88
CA LEU A 15 -9.27 3.31 -19.33
C LEU A 15 -7.83 3.21 -18.77
N PRO A 16 -6.80 3.63 -19.53
CA PRO A 16 -5.44 3.60 -19.04
C PRO A 16 -5.27 4.63 -17.92
N PHE A 17 -4.54 4.25 -16.87
CA PHE A 17 -4.20 5.15 -15.77
C PHE A 17 -2.81 4.86 -15.22
N ALA A 18 -2.26 5.85 -14.53
CA ALA A 18 -1.02 5.72 -13.77
C ALA A 18 -1.19 6.43 -12.43
N LEU A 19 -0.59 5.86 -11.40
CA LEU A 19 -0.56 6.41 -10.05
C LEU A 19 0.90 6.51 -9.62
N ALA A 20 1.31 7.66 -9.09
CA ALA A 20 2.58 7.76 -8.39
C ALA A 20 2.42 7.08 -7.04
N VAL A 21 3.30 6.13 -6.72
CA VAL A 21 3.36 5.52 -5.38
C VAL A 21 3.98 6.53 -4.42
N PRO A 22 3.27 6.99 -3.39
CA PRO A 22 3.84 7.91 -2.40
C PRO A 22 5.10 7.32 -1.75
N TRP A 23 6.08 8.17 -1.46
CA TRP A 23 7.26 7.77 -0.67
C TRP A 23 6.90 7.15 0.69
N GLU A 24 5.78 7.57 1.27
CA GLU A 24 5.27 7.11 2.57
C GLU A 24 4.47 5.81 2.48
N THR A 25 4.34 5.21 1.28
CA THR A 25 3.62 3.94 1.12
C THR A 25 4.27 2.85 1.97
N PRO A 26 3.50 2.13 2.80
CA PRO A 26 4.07 1.15 3.71
C PRO A 26 4.70 0.00 2.94
N THR A 27 5.79 -0.51 3.49
CA THR A 27 6.40 -1.75 3.05
C THR A 27 5.50 -2.91 3.45
N THR A 28 5.11 -3.76 2.51
CA THR A 28 4.31 -4.95 2.76
C THR A 28 5.16 -6.22 2.82
N GLU A 29 6.40 -6.15 2.33
CA GLU A 29 7.30 -7.30 2.21
C GLU A 29 8.75 -6.94 2.55
N LEU A 30 9.42 -7.82 3.30
CA LEU A 30 10.83 -7.76 3.63
C LEU A 30 11.50 -9.08 3.23
N TYR A 31 12.52 -9.03 2.36
CA TYR A 31 13.23 -10.23 1.87
C TYR A 31 12.31 -11.35 1.34
N GLY A 32 11.25 -11.01 0.60
CA GLY A 32 10.30 -12.00 0.09
C GLY A 32 9.27 -12.49 1.13
N GLN A 33 9.31 -11.98 2.37
CA GLN A 33 8.39 -12.36 3.43
C GLN A 33 7.37 -11.26 3.69
N SER A 34 6.09 -11.64 3.70
CA SER A 34 4.99 -10.73 4.02
C SER A 34 5.10 -10.21 5.46
N LEU A 35 4.89 -8.91 5.63
CA LEU A 35 4.81 -8.24 6.93
C LEU A 35 3.39 -8.21 7.51
N GLY A 36 2.41 -8.83 6.84
CA GLY A 36 1.01 -8.87 7.29
C GLY A 36 0.18 -7.62 6.96
N ILE A 37 0.80 -6.58 6.39
CA ILE A 37 0.11 -5.37 5.92
C ILE A 37 -0.47 -5.63 4.53
N VAL A 38 -1.78 -5.40 4.37
CA VAL A 38 -2.49 -5.55 3.09
C VAL A 38 -2.61 -4.19 2.42
N LEU A 39 -2.08 -4.08 1.20
CA LEU A 39 -2.19 -2.92 0.33
C LEU A 39 -2.65 -3.36 -1.06
N GLY A 40 -3.45 -2.54 -1.73
CA GLY A 40 -3.88 -2.82 -3.10
C GLY A 40 -4.48 -1.62 -3.80
N VAL A 41 -4.72 -1.77 -5.10
CA VAL A 41 -5.47 -0.84 -5.93
C VAL A 41 -6.90 -1.33 -6.01
N ARG A 42 -7.86 -0.47 -5.66
CA ARG A 42 -9.29 -0.79 -5.69
C ARG A 42 -9.94 -0.12 -6.90
N THR A 43 -10.56 -0.89 -7.77
CA THR A 43 -11.42 -0.36 -8.83
C THR A 43 -12.86 -0.34 -8.35
N GLU A 44 -13.55 0.76 -8.62
CA GLU A 44 -14.99 0.89 -8.35
C GLU A 44 -15.66 1.40 -9.63
N VAL A 45 -16.75 0.75 -10.03
CA VAL A 45 -17.61 1.20 -11.12
C VAL A 45 -19.01 1.43 -10.59
N ALA A 46 -19.41 2.70 -10.56
CA ALA A 46 -20.75 3.10 -10.19
C ALA A 46 -21.69 3.03 -11.40
N LEU A 47 -22.79 2.30 -11.25
CA LEU A 47 -23.88 2.26 -12.23
C LEU A 47 -25.11 2.94 -11.60
N GLY A 48 -25.75 3.86 -12.32
CA GLY A 48 -26.88 4.64 -11.81
C GLY A 48 -27.95 3.78 -11.12
N GLY A 49 -27.92 3.73 -9.79
CA GLY A 49 -28.90 3.04 -8.95
C GLY A 49 -28.66 1.54 -8.67
N ALA A 50 -27.55 0.93 -9.10
CA ALA A 50 -27.25 -0.48 -8.85
C ALA A 50 -26.08 -0.66 -7.87
N ARG A 51 -25.96 -1.88 -7.30
CA ARG A 51 -24.86 -2.25 -6.41
C ARG A 51 -23.59 -2.47 -7.23
N ASP A 52 -22.53 -1.78 -6.83
CA ASP A 52 -21.27 -1.69 -7.57
C ASP A 52 -20.57 -3.04 -7.76
N LYS A 53 -19.84 -3.18 -8.87
CA LYS A 53 -18.76 -4.17 -8.98
C LYS A 53 -17.47 -3.46 -8.65
N GLY A 54 -16.71 -4.04 -7.72
CA GLY A 54 -15.35 -3.61 -7.44
C GLY A 54 -14.42 -4.80 -7.41
N ASP A 55 -13.14 -4.50 -7.61
CA ASP A 55 -12.03 -5.42 -7.43
C ASP A 55 -11.02 -4.81 -6.45
N LEU A 56 -10.13 -5.66 -5.93
CA LEU A 56 -8.96 -5.23 -5.18
C LEU A 56 -7.79 -6.05 -5.70
N ASP A 57 -6.88 -5.37 -6.41
CA ASP A 57 -5.64 -5.96 -6.88
C ASP A 57 -4.54 -5.72 -5.84
N PRO A 58 -3.92 -6.78 -5.26
CA PRO A 58 -2.84 -6.64 -4.31
C PRO A 58 -1.64 -5.89 -4.90
N LEU A 59 -1.05 -4.99 -4.11
CA LEU A 59 0.18 -4.28 -4.44
C LEU A 59 1.26 -4.64 -3.43
N VAL A 60 2.30 -5.33 -3.89
CA VAL A 60 3.49 -5.61 -3.08
C VAL A 60 4.43 -4.41 -3.14
N VAL A 61 4.81 -3.91 -1.96
CA VAL A 61 5.78 -2.85 -1.80
C VAL A 61 6.93 -3.40 -0.97
N THR A 62 8.08 -3.60 -1.63
CA THR A 62 9.29 -4.08 -0.99
C THR A 62 9.99 -2.97 -0.23
N ALA A 63 10.69 -3.33 0.83
CA ALA A 63 11.56 -2.41 1.55
C ALA A 63 12.58 -1.77 0.60
N LEU A 64 12.87 -0.49 0.84
CA LEU A 64 13.98 0.19 0.17
C LEU A 64 15.32 -0.31 0.74
N PRO A 65 16.42 -0.25 -0.04
CA PRO A 65 17.72 -0.72 0.42
C PRO A 65 18.19 -0.10 1.74
N VAL A 66 17.84 1.16 2.01
CA VAL A 66 18.17 1.83 3.27
C VAL A 66 17.34 1.30 4.45
N GLN A 67 16.08 0.90 4.23
CA GLN A 67 15.23 0.32 5.26
C GLN A 67 15.72 -1.08 5.63
N GLU A 68 16.05 -1.89 4.62
CA GLU A 68 16.68 -3.21 4.80
C GLU A 68 17.99 -3.10 5.59
N ALA A 69 18.88 -2.16 5.22
CA ALA A 69 20.15 -1.96 5.91
C ALA A 69 19.98 -1.58 7.39
N VAL A 70 18.95 -0.78 7.73
CA VAL A 70 18.65 -0.43 9.12
C VAL A 70 18.14 -1.64 9.90
N LEU A 71 17.24 -2.43 9.33
CA LEU A 71 16.70 -3.64 9.97
C LEU A 71 17.78 -4.72 10.15
N ASP A 72 18.65 -4.90 9.16
CA ASP A 72 19.82 -5.78 9.25
C ASP A 72 20.77 -5.37 10.38
N ALA A 73 20.96 -4.06 10.60
CA ALA A 73 21.80 -3.58 11.68
C ALA A 73 21.23 -3.98 13.05
N PHE A 74 19.90 -3.88 13.24
CA PHE A 74 19.25 -4.40 14.45
C PHE A 74 19.40 -5.92 14.58
N GLY A 75 19.23 -6.67 13.48
CA GLY A 75 19.44 -8.12 13.46
C GLY A 75 20.85 -8.53 13.89
N ARG A 76 21.88 -7.81 13.43
CA ARG A 76 23.28 -8.03 13.85
C ARG A 76 23.53 -7.75 15.34
N LEU A 77 22.71 -6.90 15.95
CA LEU A 77 22.72 -6.63 17.40
C LEU A 77 21.92 -7.66 18.20
N GLY A 78 21.33 -8.66 17.54
CA GLY A 78 20.60 -9.77 18.17
C GLY A 78 19.09 -9.56 18.30
N TRP A 79 18.53 -8.49 17.72
CA TRP A 79 17.09 -8.25 17.72
C TRP A 79 16.39 -9.10 16.65
N GLY A 80 15.22 -9.63 16.98
CA GLY A 80 14.34 -10.30 16.04
C GLY A 80 13.17 -9.42 15.61
N PHE A 81 12.56 -9.73 14.47
CA PHE A 81 11.28 -9.14 14.06
C PHE A 81 10.14 -9.71 14.90
N ARG A 82 9.22 -8.85 15.36
CA ARG A 82 8.01 -9.25 16.07
C ARG A 82 6.76 -9.03 15.24
N SER A 83 6.54 -7.80 14.77
CA SER A 83 5.33 -7.41 14.07
C SER A 83 5.56 -6.14 13.22
N ALA A 84 4.65 -5.87 12.30
CA ALA A 84 4.53 -4.58 11.65
C ALA A 84 3.06 -4.19 11.52
N ASP A 85 2.74 -2.92 11.70
CA ASP A 85 1.37 -2.40 11.57
C ASP A 85 1.37 -0.94 11.09
N LEU A 86 0.18 -0.41 10.79
CA LEU A 86 -0.06 0.99 10.47
C LEU A 86 -0.69 1.71 11.67
N GLU A 87 0.10 2.59 12.29
CA GLU A 87 -0.33 3.34 13.45
C GLU A 87 -0.87 4.71 13.07
N LEU A 88 -2.09 5.01 13.52
CA LEU A 88 -2.69 6.34 13.33
C LEU A 88 -1.91 7.37 14.15
N GLY A 89 -1.29 8.34 13.49
CA GLY A 89 -0.51 9.35 14.17
C GLY A 89 0.49 10.07 13.29
N ARG A 90 1.26 10.95 13.93
CA ARG A 90 2.27 11.80 13.27
C ARG A 90 3.60 11.70 14.01
N ILE A 91 4.68 11.49 13.27
CA ILE A 91 6.05 11.54 13.79
C ILE A 91 6.55 12.98 13.68
N GLY A 92 6.79 13.63 14.82
CA GLY A 92 7.27 15.02 14.87
C GLY A 92 8.62 15.21 14.16
N GLY A 93 8.80 16.34 13.48
CA GLY A 93 10.04 16.66 12.75
C GLY A 93 10.20 15.94 11.41
N THR A 94 9.16 15.25 10.92
CA THR A 94 9.16 14.59 9.61
C THR A 94 8.32 15.34 8.58
N GLY A 95 8.54 15.04 7.30
CA GLY A 95 7.70 15.51 6.19
C GLY A 95 6.44 14.68 5.95
N GLN A 96 5.95 13.93 6.96
CA GLN A 96 4.83 13.00 6.83
C GLN A 96 3.55 13.73 6.36
N ARG A 97 2.88 13.17 5.34
CA ARG A 97 1.61 13.63 4.78
C ARG A 97 0.47 12.66 5.07
N LEU A 98 0.73 11.35 5.05
CA LEU A 98 -0.27 10.34 5.39
C LEU A 98 -0.67 10.43 6.88
N PRO A 99 -1.92 10.10 7.26
CA PRO A 99 -2.40 10.22 8.63
C PRO A 99 -1.88 9.12 9.58
N PHE A 100 -1.08 8.19 9.05
CA PHE A 100 -0.48 7.07 9.78
C PHE A 100 0.99 6.95 9.42
N TYR A 101 1.73 6.18 10.21
CA TYR A 101 3.08 5.71 9.92
C TYR A 101 3.14 4.18 10.07
N GLN A 102 4.12 3.55 9.42
CA GLN A 102 4.36 2.12 9.62
C GLN A 102 5.24 1.92 10.86
N GLU A 103 4.78 1.10 11.78
CA GLU A 103 5.57 0.63 12.92
C GLU A 103 6.17 -0.74 12.60
N ILE A 104 7.41 -0.97 13.03
CA ILE A 104 8.09 -2.26 13.00
C ILE A 104 8.57 -2.56 14.42
N GLU A 105 7.97 -3.55 15.06
CA GLU A 105 8.34 -3.97 16.40
C GLU A 105 9.45 -5.02 16.36
N LEU A 106 10.46 -4.84 17.21
CA LEU A 106 11.58 -5.77 17.38
C LEU A 106 11.64 -6.31 18.82
N ILE A 107 12.17 -7.53 19.00
CA ILE A 107 12.31 -8.23 20.31
C ILE A 107 13.71 -8.78 20.56
#